data_AF-A0A818XZP8-F1
#
_entry.id   AF-A0A818XZP8-F1
#
_cell.length_a   1.000
_cell.length_b   1.000
_cell.length_c   1.000
_cell.angle_alpha   90.00
_cell.angle_beta   90.00
_cell.angle_gamma   90.00
#
_symmetry.space_group_name_H-M   'P 1'
#
loop_
_entity.id
_entity.type
_entity.pdbx_description
1 polymer ?
#
loop_
_entity_poly.entity_id
_entity_poly.type
_entity_poly.pdbx_seq_one_letter_code
_entity_poly.pdbx_strand_id
1 'polypeptide(L)'
;VWTEARSGVGAVNFITGAGGFLQAVLFGYGGLRLTLNELEVMPPSRLPNRSTQLAFHGLKYNGATFDLRIEKEMYHVSVRTLNNNNSQSMLYEHEQQRGSLRVNDILSFPVGTRLIIHLATSLCP
;
A
#
# COMPACT_ATOMS: atom_id res chain seq x y z
N VAL A 1 18.69 -13.71 -2.58
CA VAL A 1 17.25 -14.00 -2.75
C VAL A 1 17.02 -14.78 -4.04
N TRP A 2 17.54 -14.34 -5.20
CA TRP A 2 17.37 -15.05 -6.47
C TRP A 2 18.70 -15.46 -7.10
N THR A 3 19.15 -16.68 -6.81
CA THR A 3 19.99 -17.42 -7.73
C THR A 3 19.50 -18.84 -7.79
N GLU A 4 19.31 -19.28 -9.03
CA GLU A 4 19.03 -20.63 -9.44
C GLU A 4 19.77 -20.66 -10.87
N ALA A 5 20.39 -21.73 -11.43
CA ALA A 5 20.71 -22.08 -12.87
C ALA A 5 20.84 -23.64 -13.15
N ARG A 6 20.12 -24.29 -14.10
CA ARG A 6 19.80 -25.75 -13.94
C ARG A 6 20.87 -26.84 -14.23
N SER A 7 21.87 -26.97 -13.36
CA SER A 7 22.79 -28.14 -13.29
C SER A 7 23.30 -28.47 -11.86
N GLY A 8 22.48 -28.24 -10.84
CA GLY A 8 22.95 -28.08 -9.44
C GLY A 8 23.18 -26.61 -9.06
N VAL A 9 23.00 -25.70 -10.02
CA VAL A 9 23.00 -24.25 -9.77
C VAL A 9 21.55 -23.69 -9.61
N GLY A 10 20.45 -24.38 -10.06
CA GLY A 10 18.99 -23.96 -10.03
C GLY A 10 18.18 -23.65 -11.37
N ALA A 11 17.71 -22.41 -11.68
CA ALA A 11 17.27 -21.74 -12.96
C ALA A 11 17.44 -20.15 -12.98
N VAL A 12 18.24 -19.52 -13.87
CA VAL A 12 18.72 -18.09 -13.77
C VAL A 12 17.62 -17.04 -13.88
N ASN A 13 17.64 -16.04 -12.98
CA ASN A 13 16.61 -14.98 -12.89
C ASN A 13 15.19 -15.55 -12.71
N PHE A 14 14.97 -16.29 -11.61
CA PHE A 14 13.66 -16.85 -11.27
C PHE A 14 12.61 -15.75 -10.98
N ILE A 15 11.95 -15.25 -12.04
CA ILE A 15 11.01 -14.12 -12.00
C ILE A 15 9.79 -14.42 -11.12
N THR A 16 9.28 -15.65 -11.12
CA THR A 16 8.19 -16.06 -10.21
C THR A 16 8.58 -15.83 -8.75
N GLY A 17 9.83 -16.11 -8.41
CA GLY A 17 10.42 -15.78 -7.12
C GLY A 17 10.44 -14.27 -6.88
N ALA A 18 11.04 -13.50 -7.79
CA ALA A 18 11.11 -12.05 -7.66
C ALA A 18 9.73 -11.40 -7.46
N GLY A 19 8.71 -11.87 -8.18
CA GLY A 19 7.31 -11.50 -7.97
C GLY A 19 6.79 -11.90 -6.59
N GLY A 20 7.03 -13.14 -6.14
CA GLY A 20 6.66 -13.60 -4.81
C GLY A 20 7.28 -12.80 -3.66
N PHE A 21 8.54 -12.36 -3.79
CA PHE A 21 9.15 -11.44 -2.81
C PHE A 21 8.53 -10.05 -2.86
N LEU A 22 8.28 -9.49 -4.05
CA LEU A 22 7.60 -8.20 -4.15
C LEU A 22 6.18 -8.27 -3.53
N GLN A 23 5.45 -9.36 -3.74
CA GLN A 23 4.17 -9.63 -3.09
C GLN A 23 4.30 -9.75 -1.57
N ALA A 24 5.30 -10.49 -1.06
CA ALA A 24 5.54 -10.62 0.38
C ALA A 24 5.94 -9.29 1.04
N VAL A 25 6.64 -8.40 0.33
CA VAL A 25 6.95 -7.06 0.82
C VAL A 25 5.70 -6.17 0.78
N LEU A 26 4.95 -6.11 -0.32
CA LEU A 26 3.75 -5.26 -0.46
C LEU A 26 2.57 -5.72 0.43
N PHE A 27 2.15 -6.97 0.29
CA PHE A 27 0.93 -7.51 0.90
C PHE A 27 1.20 -8.21 2.24
N GLY A 28 2.46 -8.51 2.55
CA GLY A 28 2.90 -8.96 3.87
C GLY A 28 3.35 -7.77 4.74
N TYR A 29 4.59 -7.33 4.58
CA TYR A 29 5.16 -6.26 5.42
C TYR A 29 4.53 -4.87 5.20
N GLY A 30 4.01 -4.60 4.01
CA GLY A 30 3.28 -3.37 3.70
C GLY A 30 1.83 -3.36 4.21
N GLY A 31 1.29 -4.53 4.58
CA GLY A 31 -0.11 -4.66 5.02
C GLY A 31 -1.14 -4.17 4.01
N LEU A 32 -0.78 -4.12 2.72
CA LEU A 32 -1.70 -3.72 1.65
C LEU A 32 -2.68 -4.86 1.36
N ARG A 33 -3.93 -4.52 1.08
CA ARG A 33 -4.94 -5.47 0.60
C ARG A 33 -5.90 -4.79 -0.36
N LEU A 34 -6.08 -5.37 -1.54
CA LEU A 34 -7.08 -4.92 -2.51
C LEU A 34 -8.34 -5.77 -2.36
N THR A 35 -9.50 -5.12 -2.33
CA THR A 35 -10.81 -5.77 -2.50
C THR A 35 -11.48 -5.23 -3.77
N LEU A 36 -12.75 -5.57 -4.00
CA LEU A 36 -13.50 -5.10 -5.17
C LEU A 36 -13.62 -3.57 -5.23
N ASN A 37 -13.82 -2.91 -4.08
CA ASN A 37 -14.21 -1.49 -4.00
C ASN A 37 -13.24 -0.62 -3.19
N GLU A 38 -12.31 -1.22 -2.44
CA GLU A 38 -11.40 -0.51 -1.53
C GLU A 38 -9.97 -1.05 -1.58
N LEU A 39 -9.02 -0.15 -1.33
CA LEU A 39 -7.67 -0.45 -0.89
C LEU A 39 -7.62 -0.34 0.64
N GLU A 40 -7.22 -1.42 1.29
CA GLU A 40 -6.94 -1.48 2.71
C GLU A 40 -5.42 -1.38 2.95
N VAL A 41 -5.04 -0.59 3.96
CA VAL A 41 -3.67 -0.42 4.43
C VAL A 41 -3.67 -0.69 5.94
N MET A 42 -3.11 -1.82 6.35
CA MET A 42 -2.97 -2.21 7.75
C MET A 42 -1.60 -2.86 7.99
N PRO A 43 -0.52 -2.06 8.09
CA PRO A 43 0.84 -2.59 8.26
C PRO A 43 0.95 -3.37 9.58
N PRO A 44 1.62 -4.54 9.61
CA PRO A 44 1.85 -5.29 10.83
C PRO A 44 2.88 -4.59 11.73
N SER A 45 2.76 -4.76 13.06
CA SER A 45 3.66 -4.17 14.09
C SER A 45 5.11 -4.69 14.06
N ARG A 46 5.53 -5.36 12.98
CA ARG A 46 6.87 -5.91 12.77
C ARG A 46 7.35 -5.59 11.36
N LEU A 47 8.29 -4.67 11.27
CA LEU A 47 9.13 -4.46 10.10
C LEU A 47 10.05 -5.69 9.83
N PRO A 48 10.63 -5.81 8.63
CA PRO A 48 11.67 -6.81 8.36
C PRO A 48 12.82 -6.70 9.38
N ASN A 49 13.45 -7.84 9.71
CA ASN A 49 14.49 -7.90 10.74
C ASN A 49 15.61 -6.86 10.48
N ARG A 50 15.95 -6.07 11.51
CA ARG A 50 16.94 -4.97 11.48
C ARG A 50 16.57 -3.74 10.62
N SER A 51 15.38 -3.69 10.02
CA SER A 51 14.88 -2.50 9.34
C SER A 51 14.23 -1.52 10.34
N THR A 52 14.52 -0.23 10.19
CA THR A 52 13.89 0.87 10.96
C THR A 52 12.65 1.45 10.28
N GLN A 53 12.57 1.29 8.95
CA GLN A 53 11.49 1.81 8.11
C GLN A 53 11.30 0.91 6.88
N LEU A 54 10.09 0.89 6.33
CA LEU A 54 9.78 0.38 5.00
C LEU A 54 9.06 1.49 4.20
N ALA A 55 9.53 1.79 3.00
CA ALA A 55 8.99 2.85 2.16
C ALA A 55 8.59 2.32 0.79
N PHE A 56 7.35 2.62 0.38
CA PHE A 56 6.82 2.37 -0.95
C PHE A 56 6.54 3.72 -1.61
N HIS A 57 7.02 3.88 -2.84
CA HIS A 57 6.83 5.11 -3.60
C HIS A 57 5.98 4.87 -4.84
N GLY A 58 5.03 5.77 -5.10
CA GLY A 58 4.23 5.74 -6.32
C GLY A 58 3.27 4.55 -6.43
N LEU A 59 2.72 4.07 -5.32
CA LEU A 59 1.60 3.12 -5.32
C LEU A 59 0.40 3.78 -6.01
N LYS A 60 -0.29 3.02 -6.88
CA LYS A 60 -1.41 3.53 -7.69
C LYS A 60 -2.68 2.75 -7.44
N TYR A 61 -3.78 3.46 -7.23
CA TYR A 61 -5.11 2.89 -7.03
C TYR A 61 -6.19 3.88 -7.51
N ASN A 62 -7.11 3.43 -8.37
CA ASN A 62 -8.26 4.22 -8.85
C ASN A 62 -7.98 5.67 -9.28
N GLY A 63 -6.81 5.91 -9.92
CA GLY A 63 -6.38 7.23 -10.37
C GLY A 63 -5.68 8.10 -9.32
N ALA A 64 -5.58 7.64 -8.06
CA ALA A 64 -4.67 8.20 -7.07
C ALA A 64 -3.26 7.60 -7.20
N THR A 65 -2.25 8.41 -6.90
CA THR A 65 -0.87 7.96 -6.63
C THR A 65 -0.47 8.41 -5.23
N PHE A 66 0.09 7.50 -4.43
CA PHE A 66 0.48 7.77 -3.05
C PHE A 66 1.77 7.03 -2.68
N ASP A 67 2.43 7.52 -1.62
CA ASP A 67 3.53 6.83 -0.95
C ASP A 67 3.03 6.25 0.37
N LEU A 68 3.62 5.13 0.79
CA LEU A 68 3.40 4.52 2.10
C LEU A 68 4.74 4.39 2.81
N ARG A 69 4.91 5.09 3.93
CA ARG A 69 6.08 5.01 4.83
C ARG A 69 5.65 4.35 6.13
N ILE A 70 6.25 3.22 6.49
CA ILE A 70 5.94 2.44 7.69
C ILE A 70 7.16 2.46 8.59
N GLU A 71 6.97 2.80 9.86
CA GLU A 71 7.98 2.78 10.91
C GLU A 71 7.57 1.81 12.01
N LYS A 72 8.25 1.85 13.16
CA LYS A 72 7.98 0.91 14.26
C LYS A 72 6.59 1.11 14.89
N GLU A 73 6.13 2.35 14.99
CA GLU A 73 4.95 2.74 15.76
C GLU A 73 3.88 3.44 14.92
N MET A 74 4.28 4.14 13.85
CA MET A 74 3.38 4.85 12.94
C MET A 74 3.60 4.42 11.49
N TYR A 75 2.54 4.52 10.68
CA TYR A 75 2.63 4.54 9.22
C TYR A 75 1.99 5.80 8.67
N HIS A 76 2.42 6.18 7.46
CA HIS A 76 2.05 7.43 6.82
C HIS A 76 1.72 7.21 5.36
N VAL A 77 0.60 7.78 4.91
CA VAL A 77 0.18 7.78 3.50
C VAL A 77 0.24 9.20 2.97
N SER A 78 1.11 9.44 1.99
CA SER A 78 1.29 10.76 1.36
C SER A 78 0.72 10.77 -0.04
N VAL A 79 -0.28 11.62 -0.31
CA VAL A 79 -0.97 11.67 -1.60
C VAL A 79 -0.19 12.53 -2.60
N ARG A 80 0.36 11.90 -3.65
CA ARG A 80 1.14 12.58 -4.69
C ARG A 80 0.29 13.17 -5.81
N THR A 81 -0.70 12.43 -6.28
CA THR A 81 -1.59 12.85 -7.38
C THR A 81 -2.98 12.28 -7.18
N LEU A 82 -4.00 13.01 -7.62
CA LEU A 82 -5.36 12.52 -7.79
C LEU A 82 -5.78 12.78 -9.24
N ASN A 83 -6.54 11.86 -9.84
CA ASN A 83 -7.08 12.06 -11.17
C ASN A 83 -8.32 12.97 -11.10
N ASN A 84 -8.12 14.27 -11.32
CA ASN A 84 -9.17 15.28 -11.30
C ASN A 84 -10.23 15.12 -12.42
N ASN A 85 -10.01 14.22 -13.38
CA ASN A 85 -10.98 13.95 -14.46
C ASN A 85 -12.10 12.99 -14.02
N ASN A 86 -11.98 12.36 -12.85
CA ASN A 86 -13.04 11.52 -12.28
C ASN A 86 -14.00 12.39 -11.46
N SER A 87 -15.31 12.30 -11.73
CA SER A 87 -16.36 12.98 -10.95
C SER A 87 -16.50 12.47 -9.50
N GLN A 88 -15.81 11.38 -9.15
CA GLN A 88 -15.83 10.75 -7.84
C GLN A 88 -14.55 11.12 -7.07
N SER A 89 -14.72 11.75 -5.91
CA SER A 89 -13.62 12.02 -4.97
C SER A 89 -13.04 10.73 -4.42
N MET A 90 -11.73 10.71 -4.14
CA MET A 90 -11.11 9.63 -3.36
C MET A 90 -11.32 9.91 -1.87
N LEU A 91 -11.90 8.95 -1.16
CA LEU A 91 -12.18 9.02 0.27
C LEU A 91 -11.21 8.16 1.06
N TYR A 92 -11.07 8.48 2.34
CA TYR A 92 -10.39 7.65 3.32
C TYR A 92 -11.23 7.47 4.58
N GLU A 93 -11.09 6.31 5.22
CA GLU A 93 -11.68 6.00 6.52
C GLU A 93 -10.66 5.30 7.42
N HIS A 94 -10.55 5.75 8.67
CA HIS A 94 -9.71 5.18 9.72
C HIS A 94 -10.46 5.33 11.04
N GLU A 95 -10.93 4.22 11.62
CA GLU A 95 -11.74 4.17 12.85
C GLU A 95 -12.94 5.14 12.82
N GLN A 96 -12.85 6.29 13.50
CA GLN A 96 -13.88 7.34 13.54
C GLN A 96 -13.56 8.54 12.64
N GLN A 97 -12.34 8.59 12.08
CA GLN A 97 -11.88 9.64 11.17
C GLN A 97 -12.19 9.25 9.73
N ARG A 98 -12.77 10.19 8.97
CA ARG A 98 -13.02 10.02 7.55
C ARG A 98 -12.93 11.35 6.82
N GLY A 99 -12.58 11.32 5.54
CA GLY A 99 -12.48 12.53 4.74
C GLY A 99 -12.28 12.25 3.26
N SER A 100 -12.22 13.32 2.46
CA SER A 100 -11.77 13.26 1.08
C SER A 100 -10.27 13.54 1.03
N LEU A 101 -9.51 12.67 0.37
CA LEU A 101 -8.10 12.87 0.09
C LEU A 101 -7.89 14.07 -0.84
N ARG A 102 -6.79 14.78 -0.64
CA ARG A 102 -6.29 15.89 -1.44
C ARG A 102 -4.83 15.68 -1.78
N VAL A 103 -4.36 16.29 -2.85
CA VAL A 103 -2.94 16.27 -3.21
C VAL A 103 -2.13 16.98 -2.12
N ASN A 104 -1.00 16.37 -1.71
CA ASN A 104 -0.15 16.73 -0.58
C ASN A 104 -0.71 16.43 0.82
N ASP A 105 -1.86 15.75 0.96
CA ASP A 105 -2.27 15.21 2.25
C ASP A 105 -1.25 14.18 2.75
N ILE A 106 -0.98 14.20 4.06
CA ILE A 106 -0.16 13.22 4.77
C ILE A 106 -0.99 12.65 5.92
N LEU A 107 -1.65 11.53 5.66
CA LEU A 107 -2.33 10.77 6.72
C LEU A 107 -1.30 10.03 7.57
N SER A 108 -1.51 9.94 8.88
CA SER A 108 -0.55 9.35 9.82
C SER A 108 -1.29 8.58 10.91
N PHE A 109 -1.07 7.26 11.01
CA PHE A 109 -1.83 6.38 11.91
C PHE A 109 -0.92 5.35 12.63
N PRO A 110 -1.33 4.81 13.80
CA PRO A 110 -0.56 3.78 14.49
C PRO A 110 -0.48 2.47 13.71
N VAL A 111 0.67 1.80 13.72
CA VAL A 111 0.84 0.50 13.06
C VAL A 111 -0.05 -0.56 13.72
N GLY A 112 -0.64 -1.45 12.91
CA GLY A 112 -1.68 -2.40 13.33
C GLY A 112 -3.12 -1.85 13.29
N THR A 113 -3.32 -0.57 12.94
CA THR A 113 -4.65 0.02 12.71
C THR A 113 -4.99 0.09 11.21
N ARG A 114 -6.28 -0.01 10.88
CA ARG A 114 -6.79 -0.14 9.50
C ARG A 114 -7.13 1.22 8.89
N LEU A 115 -6.51 1.54 7.76
CA LEU A 115 -6.93 2.61 6.85
C LEU A 115 -7.61 2.00 5.62
N ILE A 116 -8.74 2.57 5.22
CA ILE A 116 -9.45 2.27 3.97
C ILE A 116 -9.27 3.46 3.03
N ILE A 117 -9.02 3.21 1.75
CA ILE A 117 -9.04 4.19 0.67
C ILE A 117 -9.95 3.66 -0.44
N HIS A 118 -10.96 4.44 -0.83
CA HIS A 118 -11.94 4.04 -1.85
C HIS A 118 -12.45 5.25 -2.63
N LEU A 119 -13.06 5.02 -3.79
CA LEU A 119 -13.82 6.08 -4.46
C LEU A 119 -15.11 6.36 -3.69
N ALA A 120 -15.53 7.63 -3.67
CA ALA A 120 -16.87 8.01 -3.28
C ALA A 120 -17.86 7.26 -4.16
N THR A 121 -18.57 6.29 -3.59
CA THR A 121 -19.68 5.64 -4.27
C THR A 121 -20.74 6.69 -4.56
N SER A 122 -21.21 6.76 -5.81
CA SER A 122 -22.51 7.33 -6.04
C SER A 122 -23.50 6.45 -5.28
N LEU A 123 -24.18 7.02 -4.28
CA LEU A 123 -25.47 6.52 -3.82
C LEU A 123 -26.42 6.64 -5.02
N CYS A 124 -26.43 5.62 -5.87
CA CYS A 124 -27.59 5.31 -6.69
C CYS A 124 -28.70 4.86 -5.73
N PRO A 125 -29.95 5.29 -5.98
CA PRO A 125 -30.98 5.49 -4.97
C PRO A 125 -31.48 4.21 -4.29
#